data_AF-A0A357M4U9-F1
#
_entry.id   AF-A0A357M4U9-F1
#
_cell.length_a   1.000
_cell.length_b   1.000
_cell.length_c   1.000
_cell.angle_alpha   90.00
_cell.angle_beta   90.00
_cell.angle_gamma   90.00
#
_symmetry.space_group_name_H-M   'P 1'
#
loop_
_entity.id
_entity.type
_entity.pdbx_description
1 polymer ?
#
loop_
_entity_poly.entity_id
_entity_poly.type
_entity_poly.pdbx_seq_one_letter_code
_entity_poly.pdbx_strand_id
1 'polypeptide(L)'
;DGAAETVIRLGYPRVKSILSGLLEWIQDINWPGAGEIAVVLLEIGDPVIPYVKDVLNQHSDDEEWVYRIFNDLIDHWNKKQVLQIQAELIKISQEKANDLSALRTLLTHGIYAKDVVCEIIQRKKDVLVYELKELHDTHPEIDCEALYKEFFNQQPNVIKQFHEHNKERFYICNSISKRQEVLREIEIFTAEFLTS
;
A
#
# COMPACT_ATOMS: atom_id res chain seq x y z
N ASP A 1 -4.03 -4.31 28.01
CA ASP A 1 -4.48 -2.99 27.51
C ASP A 1 -5.94 -2.74 27.83
N GLY A 2 -6.31 -1.54 28.31
CA GLY A 2 -7.70 -1.19 28.66
C GLY A 2 -8.32 -0.07 27.84
N ALA A 3 -7.52 0.58 26.98
CA ALA A 3 -7.99 1.70 26.17
C ALA A 3 -8.92 1.23 25.04
N ALA A 4 -8.52 0.21 24.26
CA ALA A 4 -9.37 -0.36 23.20
C ALA A 4 -10.66 -0.96 23.78
N GLU A 5 -10.56 -1.70 24.89
CA GLU A 5 -11.74 -2.21 25.61
C GLU A 5 -12.69 -1.09 26.04
N THR A 6 -12.15 0.06 26.46
CA THR A 6 -12.97 1.23 26.81
C THR A 6 -13.68 1.83 25.59
N VAL A 7 -13.01 1.92 24.44
CA VAL A 7 -13.63 2.37 23.17
C VAL A 7 -14.78 1.44 22.79
N ILE A 8 -14.53 0.13 22.80
CA ILE A 8 -15.54 -0.91 22.51
C ILE A 8 -16.74 -0.78 23.45
N ARG A 9 -16.48 -0.67 24.76
CA ARG A 9 -17.53 -0.54 25.79
C ARG A 9 -18.34 0.74 25.65
N LEU A 10 -17.71 1.86 25.26
CA LEU A 10 -18.41 3.12 25.03
C LEU A 10 -19.30 3.04 23.80
N GLY A 11 -18.78 2.45 22.73
CA GLY A 11 -19.46 2.22 21.45
C GLY A 11 -19.86 3.50 20.71
N TYR A 12 -20.36 3.33 19.49
CA TYR A 12 -21.00 4.42 18.76
C TYR A 12 -22.43 4.66 19.30
N PRO A 13 -22.89 5.91 19.50
CA PRO A 13 -22.29 7.17 19.03
C PRO A 13 -21.35 7.87 20.03
N ARG A 14 -21.05 7.29 21.20
CA ARG A 14 -20.20 7.96 22.21
C ARG A 14 -18.78 8.21 21.75
N VAL A 15 -18.25 7.34 20.88
CA VAL A 15 -16.92 7.48 20.28
C VAL A 15 -16.90 8.35 19.01
N LYS A 16 -18.03 8.95 18.61
CA LYS A 16 -18.13 9.70 17.35
C LYS A 16 -17.10 10.82 17.22
N SER A 17 -16.81 11.53 18.32
CA SER A 17 -15.88 12.66 18.30
C SER A 17 -14.41 12.26 18.20
N ILE A 18 -14.09 10.96 18.30
CA ILE A 18 -12.72 10.44 18.26
C ILE A 18 -12.47 9.52 17.06
N LEU A 19 -13.40 9.45 16.09
CA LEU A 19 -13.29 8.54 14.94
C LEU A 19 -12.00 8.75 14.13
N SER A 20 -11.54 10.00 13.96
CA SER A 20 -10.26 10.27 13.30
C SER A 20 -9.08 9.66 14.05
N GLY A 21 -9.02 9.83 15.37
CA GLY A 21 -7.97 9.23 16.20
C GLY A 21 -8.04 7.70 16.27
N LEU A 22 -9.23 7.12 16.09
CA LEU A 22 -9.37 5.67 15.97
C LEU A 22 -8.81 5.15 14.63
N LEU A 23 -8.94 5.91 13.53
CA LEU A 23 -8.28 5.58 12.27
C LEU A 23 -6.76 5.68 12.37
N GLU A 24 -6.23 6.65 13.12
CA GLU A 24 -4.79 6.72 13.40
C GLU A 24 -4.31 5.50 14.18
N TRP A 25 -5.13 4.94 15.07
CA TRP A 25 -4.77 3.73 15.83
C TRP A 25 -4.50 2.52 14.93
N ILE A 26 -5.18 2.44 13.78
CA ILE A 26 -4.99 1.32 12.84
C ILE A 26 -3.85 1.55 11.83
N GLN A 27 -3.06 2.61 12.00
CA GLN A 27 -1.82 2.82 11.23
C GLN A 27 -0.84 1.66 11.37
N ASP A 28 -0.68 1.15 12.60
CA ASP A 28 0.26 0.10 12.93
C ASP A 28 -0.46 -1.05 13.64
N ILE A 29 -0.56 -2.19 12.96
CA ILE A 29 -1.24 -3.38 13.47
C ILE A 29 -0.55 -3.99 14.70
N ASN A 30 0.71 -3.61 14.97
CA ASN A 30 1.43 -4.05 16.14
C ASN A 30 0.99 -3.30 17.41
N TRP A 31 0.23 -2.21 17.28
CA TRP A 31 -0.29 -1.49 18.44
C TRP A 31 -1.35 -2.34 19.17
N PRO A 32 -1.26 -2.44 20.50
CA PRO A 32 -2.25 -3.20 21.25
C PRO A 32 -3.66 -2.67 21.03
N GLY A 33 -4.58 -3.56 20.65
CA GLY A 33 -5.97 -3.21 20.38
C GLY A 33 -6.25 -2.73 18.95
N ALA A 34 -5.26 -2.60 18.06
CA ALA A 34 -5.45 -2.07 16.71
C ALA A 34 -6.44 -2.93 15.90
N GLY A 35 -6.33 -4.25 15.99
CA GLY A 35 -7.25 -5.17 15.31
C GLY A 35 -8.69 -5.03 15.83
N GLU A 36 -8.88 -4.91 17.14
CA GLU A 36 -10.20 -4.68 17.73
C GLU A 36 -10.79 -3.31 17.32
N ILE A 37 -9.96 -2.27 17.24
CA ILE A 37 -10.39 -0.96 16.77
C ILE A 37 -10.77 -1.00 15.27
N ALA A 38 -10.02 -1.72 14.44
CA ALA A 38 -10.35 -1.92 13.03
C ALA A 38 -11.74 -2.55 12.87
N VAL A 39 -12.04 -3.60 13.64
CA VAL A 39 -13.37 -4.24 13.66
C VAL A 39 -14.46 -3.23 14.07
N VAL A 40 -14.23 -2.46 15.14
CA VAL A 40 -15.17 -1.42 15.57
C VAL A 40 -15.42 -0.37 14.49
N LEU A 41 -14.37 0.10 13.82
CA LEU A 41 -14.49 1.08 12.73
C LEU A 41 -15.32 0.51 11.57
N LEU A 42 -15.08 -0.75 11.20
CA LEU A 42 -15.86 -1.44 10.17
C LEU A 42 -17.34 -1.57 10.56
N GLU A 43 -17.63 -1.95 11.80
CA GLU A 43 -19.00 -2.08 12.32
C GLU A 43 -19.76 -0.75 12.37
N ILE A 44 -19.06 0.36 12.62
CA ILE A 44 -19.67 1.70 12.61
C ILE A 44 -20.17 2.06 11.20
N GLY A 45 -19.42 1.68 10.15
CA GLY A 45 -19.84 1.84 8.75
C GLY A 45 -19.84 3.29 8.25
N ASP A 46 -20.95 3.72 7.65
CA ASP A 46 -21.07 5.01 6.93
C ASP A 46 -20.52 6.25 7.69
N PRO A 47 -20.68 6.41 9.02
CA PRO A 47 -20.10 7.52 9.77
C PRO A 47 -18.56 7.61 9.74
N VAL A 48 -17.85 6.54 9.39
CA VAL A 48 -16.37 6.51 9.27
C VAL A 48 -15.91 7.08 7.92
N ILE A 49 -16.76 7.03 6.89
CA ILE A 49 -16.40 7.39 5.50
C ILE A 49 -15.75 8.77 5.38
N PRO A 50 -16.26 9.86 5.99
CA PRO A 50 -15.63 11.18 5.87
C PRO A 50 -14.18 11.20 6.35
N TYR A 51 -13.88 10.45 7.42
CA TYR A 51 -12.54 10.39 7.98
C TYR A 51 -11.60 9.49 7.16
N VAL A 52 -12.13 8.42 6.56
CA VAL A 52 -11.36 7.64 5.56
C VAL A 52 -11.01 8.52 4.36
N LYS A 53 -11.94 9.35 3.87
CA LYS A 53 -11.64 10.31 2.79
C LYS A 53 -10.53 11.29 3.20
N ASP A 54 -10.54 11.76 4.44
CA ASP A 54 -9.49 12.64 4.93
C ASP A 54 -8.13 11.93 4.91
N VAL A 55 -8.04 10.68 5.37
CA VAL A 55 -6.80 9.88 5.29
C VAL A 55 -6.33 9.71 3.85
N LEU A 56 -7.22 9.25 2.95
CA LEU A 56 -6.87 9.03 1.53
C LEU A 56 -6.46 10.33 0.80
N ASN A 57 -6.85 11.50 1.29
CA ASN A 57 -6.49 12.78 0.68
C ASN A 57 -5.26 13.42 1.30
N GLN A 58 -5.11 13.34 2.62
CA GLN A 58 -4.09 14.08 3.39
C GLN A 58 -2.86 13.23 3.72
N HIS A 59 -2.99 11.90 3.69
CA HIS A 59 -1.97 10.94 4.09
C HIS A 59 -1.79 9.84 3.04
N SER A 60 -1.98 10.16 1.75
CA SER A 60 -1.84 9.16 0.67
C SER A 60 -0.39 8.67 0.47
N ASP A 61 0.58 9.40 1.02
CA ASP A 61 2.00 9.06 1.07
C ASP A 61 2.36 8.08 2.18
N ASP A 62 1.49 7.89 3.18
CA ASP A 62 1.65 6.84 4.19
C ASP A 62 1.18 5.50 3.59
N GLU A 63 2.09 4.84 2.87
CA GLU A 63 1.78 3.63 2.12
C GLU A 63 1.21 2.52 3.01
N GLU A 64 1.73 2.37 4.23
CA GLU A 64 1.29 1.34 5.19
C GLU A 64 -0.08 1.67 5.76
N TRP A 65 -0.33 2.90 6.21
CA TRP A 65 -1.63 3.26 6.74
C TRP A 65 -2.73 3.14 5.69
N VAL A 66 -2.49 3.64 4.48
CA VAL A 66 -3.46 3.54 3.38
C VAL A 66 -3.72 2.06 3.04
N TYR A 67 -2.69 1.22 3.03
CA TYR A 67 -2.86 -0.23 2.86
C TYR A 67 -3.76 -0.84 3.95
N ARG A 68 -3.61 -0.43 5.22
CA ARG A 68 -4.50 -0.86 6.32
C ARG A 68 -5.93 -0.39 6.12
N ILE A 69 -6.14 0.86 5.73
CA ILE A 69 -7.47 1.38 5.38
C ILE A 69 -8.14 0.55 4.28
N PHE A 70 -7.39 0.13 3.26
CA PHE A 70 -7.92 -0.75 2.22
C PHE A 70 -8.35 -2.11 2.78
N ASN A 71 -7.43 -2.82 3.43
CA ASN A 71 -7.68 -4.21 3.85
C ASN A 71 -8.69 -4.30 4.99
N ASP A 72 -8.64 -3.39 5.95
CA ASP A 72 -9.42 -3.50 7.18
C ASP A 72 -10.81 -2.86 7.04
N LEU A 73 -10.99 -1.94 6.07
CA LEU A 73 -12.24 -1.20 5.86
C LEU A 73 -12.77 -1.30 4.43
N ILE A 74 -12.07 -0.73 3.45
CA ILE A 74 -12.63 -0.50 2.10
C ILE A 74 -12.97 -1.80 1.39
N ASP A 75 -12.15 -2.85 1.51
CA ASP A 75 -12.42 -4.15 0.88
C ASP A 75 -13.67 -4.85 1.42
N HIS A 76 -14.13 -4.45 2.61
CA HIS A 76 -15.34 -4.97 3.25
C HIS A 76 -16.57 -4.10 2.96
N TRP A 77 -16.42 -2.97 2.28
CA TRP A 77 -17.52 -2.07 1.97
C TRP A 77 -18.37 -2.56 0.80
N ASN A 78 -19.64 -2.21 0.82
CA ASN A 78 -20.52 -2.43 -0.32
C ASN A 78 -20.36 -1.32 -1.38
N LYS A 79 -20.92 -1.54 -2.57
CA LYS A 79 -20.82 -0.58 -3.69
C LYS A 79 -21.33 0.83 -3.32
N LYS A 80 -22.37 0.97 -2.50
CA LYS A 80 -22.90 2.28 -2.10
C LYS A 80 -21.89 3.04 -1.24
N GLN A 81 -21.16 2.37 -0.37
CA GLN A 81 -20.11 2.97 0.44
C GLN A 81 -18.90 3.36 -0.42
N VAL A 82 -18.43 2.46 -1.28
CA VAL A 82 -17.31 2.72 -2.19
C VAL A 82 -17.57 3.89 -3.13
N LEU A 83 -18.81 4.05 -3.64
CA LEU A 83 -19.17 5.20 -4.47
C LEU A 83 -19.00 6.56 -3.76
N GLN A 84 -19.01 6.61 -2.42
CA GLN A 84 -18.80 7.85 -1.67
C GLN A 84 -17.34 8.31 -1.65
N ILE A 85 -16.41 7.40 -1.95
CA ILE A 85 -14.95 7.63 -2.01
C ILE A 85 -14.37 7.42 -3.41
N GLN A 86 -15.23 7.36 -4.44
CA GLN A 86 -14.80 7.05 -5.80
C GLN A 86 -13.73 8.00 -6.34
N ALA A 87 -13.81 9.30 -6.02
CA ALA A 87 -12.84 10.29 -6.49
C ALA A 87 -11.44 10.03 -5.90
N GLU A 88 -11.39 9.70 -4.61
CA GLU A 88 -10.17 9.33 -3.91
C GLU A 88 -9.55 8.04 -4.47
N LEU A 89 -10.38 7.02 -4.73
CA LEU A 89 -9.91 5.77 -5.35
C LEU A 89 -9.36 5.98 -6.75
N ILE A 90 -10.00 6.82 -7.58
CA ILE A 90 -9.49 7.16 -8.91
C ILE A 90 -8.13 7.86 -8.79
N LYS A 91 -7.98 8.80 -7.84
CA LYS A 91 -6.69 9.46 -7.58
C LYS A 91 -5.62 8.44 -7.22
N ILE A 92 -5.87 7.58 -6.22
CA ILE A 92 -4.91 6.57 -5.74
C ILE A 92 -4.53 5.58 -6.85
N SER A 93 -5.48 5.18 -7.70
CA SER A 93 -5.21 4.28 -8.84
C SER A 93 -4.19 4.82 -9.86
N GLN A 94 -3.94 6.14 -9.83
CA GLN A 94 -2.97 6.81 -10.69
C GLN A 94 -1.61 7.02 -10.00
N GLU A 95 -1.52 6.76 -8.69
CA GLU A 95 -0.29 6.89 -7.92
C GLU A 95 0.59 5.63 -8.07
N LYS A 96 1.74 5.60 -7.37
CA LYS A 96 2.67 4.45 -7.38
C LYS A 96 2.39 3.44 -6.25
N ALA A 97 1.90 3.89 -5.11
CA ALA A 97 1.62 3.06 -3.95
C ALA A 97 0.12 2.87 -3.80
N ASN A 98 -0.30 1.69 -3.35
CA ASN A 98 -1.71 1.31 -3.13
C ASN A 98 -2.63 1.44 -4.36
N ASP A 99 -2.06 1.67 -5.54
CA ASP A 99 -2.76 1.81 -6.81
C ASP A 99 -3.47 0.51 -7.21
N LEU A 100 -2.83 -0.64 -6.99
CA LEU A 100 -3.41 -1.96 -7.21
C LEU A 100 -4.60 -2.21 -6.28
N SER A 101 -4.53 -1.79 -5.02
CA SER A 101 -5.65 -1.87 -4.07
C SER A 101 -6.84 -1.04 -4.56
N ALA A 102 -6.59 0.20 -4.99
CA ALA A 102 -7.63 1.05 -5.56
C ALA A 102 -8.23 0.48 -6.85
N LEU A 103 -7.40 -0.04 -7.77
CA LEU A 103 -7.84 -0.70 -9.00
C LEU A 103 -8.68 -1.95 -8.71
N ARG A 104 -8.27 -2.77 -7.72
CA ARG A 104 -9.04 -3.93 -7.26
C ARG A 104 -10.43 -3.53 -6.80
N THR A 105 -10.52 -2.50 -5.95
CA THR A 105 -11.81 -2.00 -5.43
C THR A 105 -12.67 -1.45 -6.57
N LEU A 106 -12.11 -0.60 -7.44
CA LEU A 106 -12.84 -0.02 -8.58
C LEU A 106 -13.36 -1.11 -9.54
N LEU A 107 -12.58 -2.16 -9.78
CA LEU A 107 -12.97 -3.31 -10.60
C LEU A 107 -14.06 -4.15 -9.93
N THR A 108 -13.82 -4.56 -8.67
CA THR A 108 -14.72 -5.42 -7.90
C THR A 108 -16.13 -4.85 -7.78
N HIS A 109 -16.23 -3.53 -7.63
CA HIS A 109 -17.52 -2.84 -7.56
C HIS A 109 -18.09 -2.43 -8.92
N GLY A 110 -17.44 -2.80 -10.03
CA GLY A 110 -17.87 -2.45 -11.39
C GLY A 110 -17.98 -0.95 -11.61
N ILE A 111 -17.05 -0.19 -11.03
CA ILE A 111 -16.86 1.24 -11.30
C ILE A 111 -15.95 1.38 -12.52
N TYR A 112 -14.87 0.59 -12.57
CA TYR A 112 -14.08 0.40 -13.78
C TYR A 112 -14.48 -0.92 -14.45
N ALA A 113 -14.53 -0.87 -15.78
CA ALA A 113 -14.64 -2.07 -16.59
C ALA A 113 -13.27 -2.78 -16.66
N LYS A 114 -13.30 -4.09 -16.88
CA LYS A 114 -12.11 -4.94 -16.87
C LYS A 114 -11.08 -4.53 -17.93
N ASP A 115 -11.53 -4.16 -19.13
CA ASP A 115 -10.70 -3.65 -20.21
C ASP A 115 -9.96 -2.36 -19.84
N VAL A 116 -10.64 -1.43 -19.17
CA VAL A 116 -10.02 -0.19 -18.64
C VAL A 116 -8.91 -0.52 -17.65
N VAL A 117 -9.15 -1.47 -16.73
CA VAL A 117 -8.12 -1.90 -15.76
C VAL A 117 -6.96 -2.60 -16.45
N CYS A 118 -7.23 -3.47 -17.43
CA CYS A 118 -6.20 -4.11 -18.24
C CYS A 118 -5.30 -3.09 -18.94
N GLU A 119 -5.87 -2.03 -19.53
CA GLU A 119 -5.09 -0.97 -20.16
C GLU A 119 -4.17 -0.23 -19.17
N ILE A 120 -4.69 0.11 -17.99
CA ILE A 120 -3.90 0.78 -16.94
C ILE A 120 -2.74 -0.10 -16.49
N ILE A 121 -3.03 -1.37 -16.19
CA ILE A 121 -2.04 -2.33 -15.73
C ILE A 121 -0.98 -2.59 -16.81
N GLN A 122 -1.38 -2.73 -18.07
CA GLN A 122 -0.43 -2.94 -19.17
C GLN A 122 0.50 -1.74 -19.33
N ARG A 123 -0.03 -0.50 -19.28
CA ARG A 123 0.81 0.71 -19.33
C ARG A 123 1.79 0.78 -18.17
N LYS A 124 1.36 0.47 -16.95
CA LYS A 124 2.23 0.41 -15.77
C LYS A 124 3.34 -0.65 -15.94
N LYS A 125 2.98 -1.83 -16.43
CA LYS A 125 3.93 -2.91 -16.73
C LYS A 125 4.97 -2.49 -17.77
N ASP A 126 4.55 -1.86 -18.86
CA ASP A 126 5.45 -1.41 -19.93
C ASP A 126 6.45 -0.36 -19.42
N VAL A 127 5.98 0.60 -18.61
CA VAL A 127 6.85 1.61 -17.97
C VAL A 127 7.87 0.95 -17.05
N LEU A 128 7.44 0.02 -16.17
CA LEU A 128 8.35 -0.65 -15.24
C LEU A 128 9.39 -1.51 -15.96
N VAL A 129 8.98 -2.23 -17.00
CA VAL A 129 9.90 -3.04 -17.82
C VAL A 129 10.92 -2.14 -18.52
N TYR A 130 10.49 -0.99 -19.04
CA TYR A 130 11.38 0.00 -19.63
C TYR A 130 12.38 0.56 -18.59
N GLU A 131 11.91 1.05 -17.44
CA GLU A 131 12.76 1.60 -16.39
C GLU A 131 13.76 0.55 -15.85
N LEU A 132 13.31 -0.71 -15.69
CA LEU A 132 14.20 -1.81 -15.32
C LEU A 132 15.27 -2.03 -16.37
N LYS A 133 14.90 -2.08 -17.65
CA LYS A 133 15.87 -2.25 -18.72
C LYS A 133 16.88 -1.10 -18.74
N GLU A 134 16.42 0.13 -18.64
CA GLU A 134 17.28 1.32 -18.59
C GLU A 134 18.28 1.22 -17.44
N LEU A 135 17.84 0.88 -16.23
CA LEU A 135 18.74 0.70 -15.08
C LEU A 135 19.82 -0.37 -15.30
N HIS A 136 19.48 -1.48 -15.96
CA HIS A 136 20.46 -2.53 -16.28
C HIS A 136 21.42 -2.09 -17.39
N ASP A 137 20.92 -1.40 -18.42
CA ASP A 137 21.70 -0.94 -19.56
C ASP A 137 22.65 0.22 -19.19
N THR A 138 22.27 1.10 -18.25
CA THR A 138 23.11 2.22 -17.81
C THR A 138 24.09 1.86 -16.70
N HIS A 139 23.90 0.72 -16.02
CA HIS A 139 24.77 0.24 -14.94
C HIS A 139 25.19 -1.23 -15.10
N PRO A 140 25.72 -1.64 -16.27
CA PRO A 140 26.06 -3.03 -16.56
C PRO A 140 27.18 -3.58 -15.65
N GLU A 141 27.94 -2.72 -14.99
CA GLU A 141 28.98 -3.08 -14.03
C GLU A 141 28.45 -3.49 -12.65
N ILE A 142 27.17 -3.20 -12.37
CA ILE A 142 26.58 -3.45 -11.05
C ILE A 142 25.94 -4.84 -11.02
N ASP A 143 26.61 -5.76 -10.34
CA ASP A 143 26.02 -7.03 -9.90
C ASP A 143 25.42 -6.87 -8.49
N CYS A 144 24.09 -6.81 -8.41
CA CYS A 144 23.38 -6.67 -7.16
C CYS A 144 23.46 -7.92 -6.28
N GLU A 145 23.42 -9.12 -6.86
CA GLU A 145 23.52 -10.37 -6.11
C GLU A 145 24.90 -10.48 -5.45
N ALA A 146 25.96 -10.19 -6.20
CA ALA A 146 27.32 -10.14 -5.68
C ALA A 146 27.47 -9.08 -4.59
N LEU A 147 26.96 -7.85 -4.79
CA LEU A 147 27.05 -6.76 -3.81
C LEU A 147 26.38 -7.13 -2.48
N TYR A 148 25.14 -7.64 -2.50
CA TYR A 148 24.47 -8.05 -1.27
C TYR A 148 25.16 -9.25 -0.62
N LYS A 149 25.64 -10.21 -1.40
CA LYS A 149 26.41 -11.34 -0.87
C LYS A 149 27.69 -10.87 -0.17
N GLU A 150 28.43 -9.93 -0.75
CA GLU A 150 29.60 -9.33 -0.12
C GLU A 150 29.25 -8.58 1.16
N PHE A 151 28.15 -7.83 1.15
CA PHE A 151 27.64 -7.09 2.30
C PHE A 151 27.31 -7.99 3.48
N PHE A 152 26.54 -9.07 3.26
CA PHE A 152 26.15 -10.00 4.31
C PHE A 152 27.34 -10.79 4.89
N ASN A 153 28.45 -10.87 4.15
CA ASN A 153 29.69 -11.51 4.62
C ASN A 153 30.63 -10.54 5.37
N GLN A 154 30.29 -9.26 5.47
CA GLN A 154 31.11 -8.29 6.20
C GLN A 154 31.06 -8.51 7.70
N GLN A 155 32.18 -8.23 8.37
CA GLN A 155 32.24 -8.23 9.83
C GLN A 155 31.48 -7.02 10.39
N PRO A 156 30.80 -7.14 11.56
CA PRO A 156 29.97 -6.07 12.12
C PRO A 156 30.68 -4.71 12.26
N ASN A 157 31.98 -4.71 12.55
CA ASN A 157 32.80 -3.51 12.72
C ASN A 157 33.12 -2.77 11.40
N VAL A 158 32.93 -3.39 10.23
CA VAL A 158 33.23 -2.78 8.92
C VAL A 158 31.99 -2.56 8.04
N ILE A 159 30.83 -3.12 8.39
CA ILE A 159 29.57 -2.99 7.64
C ILE A 159 29.24 -1.54 7.27
N LYS A 160 29.33 -0.61 8.23
CA LYS A 160 29.01 0.80 7.99
C LYS A 160 29.94 1.42 6.96
N GLN A 161 31.23 1.11 7.05
CA GLN A 161 32.22 1.60 6.08
C GLN A 161 31.94 0.99 4.70
N PHE A 162 31.73 -0.32 4.61
CA PHE A 162 31.41 -0.99 3.35
C PHE A 162 30.17 -0.41 2.69
N HIS A 163 29.10 -0.18 3.46
CA HIS A 163 27.88 0.45 2.96
C HIS A 163 28.15 1.83 2.38
N GLU A 164 28.88 2.68 3.10
CA GLU A 164 29.21 4.04 2.61
C GLU A 164 30.04 4.01 1.32
N HIS A 165 31.00 3.08 1.21
CA HIS A 165 31.83 2.95 0.00
C HIS A 165 31.02 2.45 -1.21
N ASN A 166 29.91 1.74 -0.99
CA ASN A 166 29.07 1.17 -2.04
C ASN A 166 27.69 1.83 -2.13
N LYS A 167 27.51 2.99 -1.52
CA LYS A 167 26.20 3.63 -1.33
C LYS A 167 25.40 3.79 -2.62
N GLU A 168 26.04 4.29 -3.68
CA GLU A 168 25.42 4.45 -5.00
C GLU A 168 25.00 3.10 -5.62
N ARG A 169 25.83 2.06 -5.46
CA ARG A 169 25.50 0.71 -5.95
C ARG A 169 24.29 0.15 -5.20
N PHE A 170 24.23 0.32 -3.88
CA PHE A 170 23.05 -0.06 -3.09
C PHE A 170 21.81 0.72 -3.49
N TYR A 171 21.93 2.01 -3.75
CA TYR A 171 20.80 2.82 -4.22
C TYR A 171 20.21 2.28 -5.54
N ILE A 172 21.07 1.93 -6.50
CA ILE A 172 20.66 1.34 -7.78
C ILE A 172 20.04 -0.04 -7.56
N CYS A 173 20.68 -0.91 -6.76
CA CYS A 173 20.14 -2.25 -6.48
C CYS A 173 18.80 -2.21 -5.75
N ASN A 174 18.62 -1.32 -4.78
CA ASN A 174 17.34 -1.09 -4.12
C ASN A 174 16.29 -0.59 -5.13
N SER A 175 16.68 0.29 -6.06
CA SER A 175 15.80 0.81 -7.11
C SER A 175 15.36 -0.25 -8.12
N ILE A 176 16.23 -1.20 -8.47
CA ILE A 176 15.91 -2.39 -9.29
C ILE A 176 14.98 -3.30 -8.51
N SER A 177 15.33 -3.63 -7.26
CA SER A 177 14.56 -4.53 -6.40
C SER A 177 13.11 -4.03 -6.20
N LYS A 178 12.93 -2.75 -5.88
CA LYS A 178 11.60 -2.13 -5.70
C LYS A 178 10.74 -2.23 -6.97
N ARG A 179 11.32 -2.03 -8.16
CA ARG A 179 10.58 -2.16 -9.43
C ARG A 179 10.22 -3.60 -9.77
N GLN A 180 11.13 -4.53 -9.50
CA GLN A 180 10.85 -5.96 -9.66
C GLN A 180 9.74 -6.43 -8.73
N GLU A 181 9.69 -5.90 -7.49
CA GLU A 181 8.61 -6.17 -6.55
C GLU A 181 7.26 -5.67 -7.08
N VAL A 182 7.15 -4.41 -7.50
CA VAL A 182 5.92 -3.87 -8.08
C VAL A 182 5.50 -4.67 -9.33
N LEU A 183 6.45 -5.10 -10.16
CA LEU A 183 6.15 -5.93 -11.33
C LEU A 183 5.56 -7.30 -10.92
N ARG A 184 6.08 -7.92 -9.86
CA ARG A 184 5.52 -9.17 -9.31
C ARG A 184 4.10 -8.96 -8.77
N GLU A 185 3.86 -7.86 -8.06
CA GLU A 185 2.51 -7.52 -7.57
C GLU A 185 1.52 -7.32 -8.71
N ILE A 186 1.93 -6.65 -9.79
CA ILE A 186 1.14 -6.52 -11.02
C ILE A 186 0.81 -7.88 -11.62
N GLU A 187 1.78 -8.80 -11.65
CA GLU A 187 1.57 -10.16 -12.18
C GLU A 187 0.58 -10.96 -11.34
N ILE A 188 0.69 -10.88 -10.00
CA ILE A 188 -0.28 -11.47 -9.07
C ILE A 188 -1.66 -10.86 -9.30
N PHE A 189 -1.78 -9.54 -9.33
CA PHE A 189 -3.04 -8.84 -9.58
C PHE A 189 -3.66 -9.27 -10.92
N THR A 190 -2.86 -9.34 -11.98
CA THR A 190 -3.33 -9.76 -13.30
C THR A 190 -3.86 -11.19 -13.27
N ALA A 191 -3.11 -12.10 -12.66
CA ALA A 191 -3.49 -13.50 -12.51
C ALA A 191 -4.81 -13.64 -11.73
N GLU A 192 -4.96 -12.94 -10.62
CA GLU A 192 -6.14 -13.04 -9.74
C GLU A 192 -7.39 -12.37 -10.32
N PHE A 193 -7.26 -11.18 -10.91
CA PHE A 193 -8.42 -10.34 -11.23
C PHE A 193 -8.70 -10.22 -12.74
N LEU A 194 -7.71 -10.48 -13.59
CA LEU A 194 -7.81 -10.17 -15.02
C LEU A 194 -7.77 -11.39 -15.96
N THR A 195 -7.43 -12.60 -15.49
CA THR A 195 -7.32 -13.79 -16.36
C THR A 195 -8.61 -14.58 -16.57
N SER A 196 -9.72 -14.22 -15.91
CA SER A 196 -11.02 -14.91 -15.93
C SER A 196 -12.02 -14.49 -16.99
#